data_AF-A0A5C4XXJ2-F1
#
_entry.id   AF-A0A5C4XXJ2-F1
#
_cell.length_a   1.000
_cell.length_b   1.000
_cell.length_c   1.000
_cell.angle_alpha   90.00
_cell.angle_beta   90.00
_cell.angle_gamma   90.00
#
_symmetry.space_group_name_H-M   'P 1'
#
loop_
_entity.id
_entity.type
_entity.pdbx_description
1 polymer ?
#
loop_
_entity_poly.entity_id
_entity_poly.type
_entity_poly.pdbx_seq_one_letter_code
_entity_poly.pdbx_strand_id
1 'polypeptide(L)'
;MSPESSKPASKADTSKPIAPDDRARLDPVFMQVVLDVQAQVQQTQPTQSGNLAAMFHKETVGDALQGLAMLIAGWNQNRIDGAGLGRTVKALRALDLPELAGRMEKLRQIDEG
;
A
#
# COMPACT_ATOMS: atom_id res chain seq x y z
N MET A 1 -17.19 -24.65 36.22
CA MET A 1 -16.14 -24.56 35.19
C MET A 1 -16.84 -24.22 33.89
N SER A 2 -16.84 -22.95 33.50
CA SER A 2 -17.41 -22.50 32.23
C SER A 2 -16.26 -22.24 31.26
N PRO A 3 -16.31 -22.71 30.01
CA PRO A 3 -15.22 -22.54 29.07
C PRO A 3 -15.13 -21.08 28.60
N GLU A 4 -13.93 -20.52 28.77
CA GLU A 4 -13.50 -19.23 28.26
C GLU A 4 -13.64 -19.23 26.73
N SER A 5 -14.43 -18.29 26.19
CA SER A 5 -14.57 -18.10 24.75
C SER A 5 -13.28 -17.51 24.19
N SER A 6 -12.48 -18.35 23.53
CA SER A 6 -11.33 -17.95 22.74
C SER A 6 -11.77 -16.99 21.63
N LYS A 7 -11.60 -15.69 21.87
CA LYS A 7 -11.71 -14.64 20.85
C LYS A 7 -10.62 -14.91 19.81
N PRO A 8 -10.95 -15.06 18.51
CA PRO A 8 -9.91 -15.20 17.50
C PRO A 8 -9.10 -13.90 17.50
N ALA A 9 -7.77 -14.03 17.65
CA ALA A 9 -6.85 -12.92 17.53
C ALA A 9 -7.11 -12.24 16.18
N SER A 10 -7.71 -11.04 16.20
CA SER A 10 -7.77 -10.15 15.05
C SER A 10 -6.35 -10.08 14.49
N LYS A 11 -6.17 -10.44 13.21
CA LYS A 11 -4.91 -10.21 12.49
C LYS A 11 -4.40 -8.83 12.90
N ALA A 12 -3.21 -8.79 13.50
CA ALA A 12 -2.63 -7.57 14.04
C ALA A 12 -2.85 -6.44 13.03
N ASP A 13 -3.57 -5.40 13.46
CA ASP A 13 -3.80 -4.22 12.65
C ASP A 13 -2.42 -3.63 12.36
N THR A 14 -1.87 -3.90 11.18
CA THR A 14 -0.50 -3.51 10.77
C THR A 14 -0.42 -2.01 10.47
N SER A 15 -1.46 -1.27 10.83
CA SER A 15 -1.56 0.17 10.62
C SER A 15 -0.76 0.93 11.68
N LYS A 16 0.03 1.91 11.25
CA LYS A 16 0.84 2.74 12.15
C LYS A 16 0.19 4.11 12.32
N PRO A 17 -0.14 4.55 13.54
CA PRO A 17 -0.60 5.92 13.77
C PRO A 17 0.54 6.91 13.51
N ILE A 18 0.21 8.09 12.97
CA ILE A 18 1.13 9.19 12.72
C ILE A 18 0.66 10.38 13.57
N ALA A 19 1.58 11.05 14.26
CA ALA A 19 1.25 12.22 15.05
C ALA A 19 0.71 13.34 14.13
N PRO A 20 -0.24 14.19 14.58
CA PRO A 20 -0.81 15.25 13.74
C PRO A 20 0.23 16.21 13.16
N ASP A 21 1.24 16.58 13.95
CA ASP A 21 2.33 17.47 13.51
C ASP A 21 3.21 16.81 12.44
N ASP A 22 3.55 15.52 12.62
CA ASP A 22 4.27 14.75 11.61
C ASP A 22 3.44 14.56 10.35
N ARG A 23 2.14 14.29 10.48
CA ARG A 23 1.25 14.17 9.33
C ARG A 23 1.24 15.46 8.52
N ALA A 24 1.14 16.62 9.16
CA ALA A 24 1.14 17.91 8.45
C ALA A 24 2.48 18.17 7.75
N ARG A 25 3.60 17.87 8.43
CA ARG A 25 4.96 18.02 7.90
C ARG A 25 5.25 17.08 6.72
N LEU A 26 4.78 15.84 6.80
CA LEU A 26 5.10 14.77 5.86
C LEU A 26 4.07 14.64 4.72
N ASP A 27 2.95 15.37 4.76
CA ASP A 27 1.90 15.33 3.73
C ASP A 27 2.42 15.53 2.30
N PRO A 28 3.29 16.53 2.01
CA PRO A 28 3.82 16.71 0.67
C PRO A 28 4.67 15.51 0.21
N VAL A 29 5.46 14.93 1.12
CA VAL A 29 6.33 13.78 0.84
C VAL A 29 5.49 12.54 0.57
N PHE A 30 4.49 12.29 1.42
CA PHE A 30 3.57 11.16 1.26
C PHE A 30 2.82 11.25 -0.08
N MET A 31 2.25 12.43 -0.39
CA MET A 31 1.49 12.64 -1.63
C MET A 31 2.38 12.51 -2.86
N GLN A 32 3.61 13.03 -2.82
CA GLN A 32 4.56 12.87 -3.92
C GLN A 32 4.87 11.38 -4.19
N VAL A 33 5.14 10.59 -3.14
CA VAL A 33 5.42 9.15 -3.29
C VAL A 33 4.21 8.42 -3.88
N VAL A 34 3.00 8.69 -3.38
CA VAL A 34 1.78 8.05 -3.88
C VAL A 34 1.52 8.38 -5.35
N LEU A 35 1.67 9.65 -5.75
CA LEU A 35 1.47 10.09 -7.14
C LEU A 35 2.52 9.50 -8.09
N ASP A 36 3.79 9.42 -7.66
CA ASP A 36 4.86 8.80 -8.44
C ASP A 36 4.59 7.31 -8.68
N VAL A 37 4.20 6.57 -7.63
CA VAL A 37 3.84 5.14 -7.77
C VAL A 37 2.60 4.96 -8.64
N GLN A 38 1.59 5.80 -8.49
CA GLN A 38 0.40 5.75 -9.34
C GLN A 38 0.77 5.93 -10.82
N ALA A 39 1.60 6.93 -11.14
CA ALA A 39 2.03 7.21 -12.51
C ALA A 39 2.80 6.03 -13.11
N GLN A 40 3.74 5.46 -12.35
CA GLN A 40 4.56 4.34 -12.82
C GLN A 40 3.72 3.07 -13.02
N VAL A 41 2.82 2.74 -12.09
CA VAL A 41 1.89 1.60 -12.22
C VAL A 41 1.05 1.71 -13.48
N GLN A 42 0.52 2.91 -13.78
CA GLN A 42 -0.32 3.12 -14.96
C GLN A 42 0.44 3.02 -16.29
N GLN A 43 1.77 3.19 -16.26
CA GLN A 43 2.63 3.08 -17.44
C GLN A 43 3.14 1.65 -17.69
N THR A 44 2.92 0.73 -16.76
CA THR A 44 3.36 -0.67 -16.91
C THR A 44 2.63 -1.38 -18.05
N GLN A 45 3.33 -2.31 -18.67
CA GLN A 45 2.79 -3.17 -19.72
C GLN A 45 2.85 -4.64 -19.29
N PRO A 46 1.96 -5.51 -19.83
CA PRO A 46 2.03 -6.94 -19.55
C PRO A 46 3.38 -7.52 -19.97
N THR A 47 4.05 -8.24 -19.08
CA THR A 47 5.34 -8.90 -19.36
C THR A 47 5.22 -9.99 -20.43
N GLN A 48 4.05 -10.64 -20.51
CA GLN A 48 3.77 -11.70 -21.48
C GLN A 48 2.71 -11.24 -22.47
N SER A 49 2.85 -11.67 -23.72
CA SER A 49 1.85 -11.44 -24.76
C SER A 49 0.62 -12.33 -24.55
N GLY A 50 -0.56 -11.81 -24.92
CA GLY A 50 -1.80 -12.58 -24.99
C GLY A 50 -2.90 -12.03 -24.08
N ASN A 51 -4.14 -12.42 -24.37
CA ASN A 51 -5.33 -11.88 -23.70
C ASN A 51 -5.37 -12.17 -22.20
N LEU A 52 -4.94 -13.37 -21.78
CA LEU A 52 -4.93 -13.76 -20.38
C LEU A 52 -3.90 -12.95 -19.58
N ALA A 53 -2.69 -12.77 -20.13
CA ALA A 53 -1.65 -11.95 -19.52
C ALA A 53 -2.10 -10.48 -19.39
N ALA A 54 -2.77 -9.93 -20.40
CA ALA A 54 -3.35 -8.59 -20.33
C ALA A 54 -4.44 -8.47 -19.25
N MET A 55 -5.25 -9.51 -19.05
CA MET A 55 -6.27 -9.53 -18.00
C MET A 55 -5.66 -9.56 -16.60
N PHE A 56 -4.69 -10.45 -16.35
CA PHE A 56 -3.97 -10.49 -15.07
C PHE A 56 -3.20 -9.20 -14.80
N HIS A 57 -2.59 -8.61 -15.83
CA HIS A 57 -1.93 -7.31 -15.73
C HIS A 57 -2.90 -6.23 -15.27
N LYS A 58 -4.07 -6.13 -15.93
CA LYS A 58 -5.11 -5.16 -15.57
C LYS A 58 -5.63 -5.36 -14.15
N GLU A 59 -5.82 -6.60 -13.72
CA GLU A 59 -6.20 -6.93 -12.34
C GLU A 59 -5.12 -6.49 -11.35
N THR A 60 -3.84 -6.77 -11.65
CA THR A 60 -2.70 -6.40 -10.79
C THR A 60 -2.54 -4.87 -10.69
N VAL A 61 -2.72 -4.15 -11.80
CA VAL A 61 -2.78 -2.68 -11.80
C VAL A 61 -3.93 -2.18 -10.93
N GLY A 62 -5.11 -2.80 -11.02
CA GLY A 62 -6.26 -2.50 -10.17
C GLY A 62 -5.97 -2.69 -8.69
N ASP A 63 -5.32 -3.79 -8.31
CA ASP A 63 -4.89 -4.07 -6.94
C ASP A 63 -3.92 -3.02 -6.40
N ALA A 64 -2.94 -2.61 -7.21
CA ALA A 64 -1.98 -1.57 -6.84
C ALA A 64 -2.70 -0.23 -6.56
N LEU A 65 -3.59 0.19 -7.48
CA LEU A 65 -4.35 1.43 -7.37
C LEU A 65 -5.32 1.41 -6.18
N GLN A 66 -5.99 0.28 -5.92
CA GLN A 66 -6.83 0.13 -4.74
C GLN A 66 -6.02 0.21 -3.44
N GLY A 67 -4.83 -0.39 -3.41
CA GLY A 67 -3.92 -0.27 -2.26
C GLY A 67 -3.48 1.18 -2.00
N LEU A 68 -3.18 1.94 -3.06
CA LEU A 68 -2.88 3.38 -2.96
C LEU A 68 -4.08 4.18 -2.43
N ALA A 69 -5.30 3.88 -2.89
CA ALA A 69 -6.50 4.53 -2.38
C ALA A 69 -6.71 4.26 -0.87
N MET A 70 -6.46 3.03 -0.42
CA MET A 70 -6.50 2.69 1.02
C MET A 70 -5.45 3.42 1.82
N LEU A 71 -4.23 3.57 1.28
CA LEU A 71 -3.16 4.34 1.90
C LEU A 71 -3.55 5.82 2.07
N ILE A 72 -4.12 6.46 1.04
CA ILE A 72 -4.62 7.84 1.13
C ILE A 72 -5.74 7.94 2.18
N ALA A 73 -6.66 6.98 2.20
CA ALA A 73 -7.75 6.97 3.18
C ALA A 73 -7.24 6.83 4.62
N GLY A 74 -6.21 5.99 4.84
CA GLY A 74 -5.51 5.90 6.11
C GLY A 74 -4.78 7.19 6.47
N TRP A 75 -4.08 7.78 5.51
CA TRP A 75 -3.33 9.03 5.71
C TRP A 75 -4.22 10.18 6.18
N ASN A 76 -5.41 10.30 5.58
CA ASN A 76 -6.44 11.26 5.99
C ASN A 76 -6.97 11.02 7.42
N GLN A 77 -6.75 9.83 7.97
CA GLN A 77 -7.07 9.45 9.36
C GLN A 77 -5.82 9.48 10.26
N ASN A 78 -4.73 10.12 9.83
CA ASN A 78 -3.45 10.17 10.54
C ASN A 78 -2.86 8.77 10.82
N ARG A 79 -2.91 7.87 9.84
CA ARG A 79 -2.27 6.55 9.93
C ARG A 79 -1.73 6.06 8.60
N ILE A 80 -0.70 5.24 8.64
CA ILE A 80 -0.30 4.42 7.51
C ILE A 80 -1.16 3.15 7.53
N ASP A 81 -2.02 2.98 6.53
CA ASP A 81 -2.87 1.78 6.42
C ASP A 81 -2.00 0.57 6.03
N GLY A 82 -1.84 -0.37 6.96
CA GLY A 82 -0.93 -1.51 6.77
C GLY A 82 -1.42 -2.50 5.71
N ALA A 83 -2.75 -2.62 5.54
CA ALA A 83 -3.37 -3.49 4.55
C ALA A 83 -3.23 -2.91 3.13
N GLY A 84 -3.49 -1.61 2.97
CA GLY A 84 -3.28 -0.86 1.73
C GLY A 84 -1.81 -0.92 1.32
N LEU A 85 -0.90 -0.68 2.27
CA LEU A 85 0.53 -0.79 2.01
C LEU A 85 0.95 -2.19 1.56
N GLY A 86 0.54 -3.23 2.28
CA GLY A 86 0.87 -4.61 1.95
C GLY A 86 0.33 -5.02 0.58
N ARG A 87 -0.89 -4.60 0.24
CA ARG A 87 -1.50 -4.82 -1.09
C ARG A 87 -0.69 -4.13 -2.18
N THR A 88 -0.36 -2.85 -2.02
CA THR A 88 0.43 -2.10 -3.00
C THR A 88 1.81 -2.73 -3.21
N VAL A 89 2.54 -3.03 -2.14
CA VAL A 89 3.88 -3.66 -2.21
C VAL A 89 3.83 -4.99 -2.95
N LYS A 90 2.83 -5.83 -2.65
CA LYS A 90 2.65 -7.12 -3.34
C LYS A 90 2.38 -6.92 -4.83
N ALA A 91 1.47 -6.00 -5.18
CA ALA A 91 1.13 -5.73 -6.57
C ALA A 91 2.31 -5.15 -7.35
N LEU A 92 3.09 -4.23 -6.76
CA LEU A 92 4.29 -3.67 -7.38
C LEU A 92 5.33 -4.74 -7.70
N ARG A 93 5.55 -5.70 -6.80
CA ARG A 93 6.44 -6.85 -7.09
C ARG A 93 5.91 -7.72 -8.23
N ALA A 94 4.60 -7.90 -8.33
CA ALA A 94 3.99 -8.65 -9.43
C ALA A 94 4.04 -7.89 -10.77
N LEU A 95 4.12 -6.56 -10.75
CA LEU A 95 4.33 -5.70 -11.92
C LEU A 95 5.81 -5.51 -12.28
N ASP A 96 6.72 -6.25 -11.66
CA ASP A 96 8.18 -6.12 -11.84
C ASP A 96 8.72 -4.72 -11.47
N LEU A 97 8.15 -4.11 -10.43
CA LEU A 97 8.57 -2.81 -9.87
C LEU A 97 9.13 -2.95 -8.43
N PRO A 98 10.19 -3.75 -8.20
CA PRO A 98 10.70 -4.04 -6.86
C PRO A 98 11.28 -2.81 -6.15
N GLU A 99 11.86 -1.86 -6.87
CA GLU A 99 12.40 -0.64 -6.28
C GLU A 99 11.29 0.24 -5.70
N LEU A 100 10.17 0.38 -6.40
CA LEU A 100 8.99 1.09 -5.90
C LEU A 100 8.39 0.37 -4.71
N ALA A 101 8.34 -0.97 -4.74
CA ALA A 101 7.89 -1.76 -3.60
C ALA A 101 8.74 -1.45 -2.35
N GLY A 102 10.07 -1.39 -2.49
CA GLY A 102 10.97 -1.03 -1.39
C GLY A 102 10.77 0.42 -0.90
N ARG A 103 10.51 1.38 -1.79
CA ARG A 103 10.16 2.76 -1.40
C ARG A 103 8.85 2.82 -0.61
N MET A 104 7.84 2.06 -1.03
CA MET A 104 6.56 1.98 -0.33
C MET A 104 6.74 1.38 1.07
N GLU A 105 7.53 0.32 1.23
CA GLU A 105 7.80 -0.28 2.55
C GLU A 105 8.39 0.71 3.56
N LYS A 106 9.23 1.66 3.09
CA LYS A 106 9.79 2.72 3.93
C LYS A 106 8.76 3.71 4.45
N LEU A 107 7.56 3.80 3.87
CA LEU A 107 6.49 4.66 4.40
C LEU A 107 6.06 4.26 5.82
N ARG A 108 6.32 3.02 6.27
CA ARG A 108 6.10 2.62 7.67
C ARG A 108 6.98 3.36 8.68
N GLN A 109 8.07 3.95 8.21
CA GLN A 109 9.09 4.60 9.04
C GLN A 109 9.23 6.08 8.64
N ILE A 110 8.23 6.65 7.97
CA ILE A 110 8.29 8.02 7.41
C ILE A 110 8.47 9.10 8.48
N ASP A 111 8.04 8.82 9.71
CA ASP A 111 8.11 9.64 10.91
C ASP A 111 9.34 9.37 11.79
N GLU A 112 10.20 8.40 11.43
CA GLU A 112 11.41 8.04 12.20
C GLU A 112 12.66 8.84 11.77
N GLY A 113 12.50 9.80 10.84
CA GLY A 113 13.57 10.62 10.26
C GLY A 113 13.86 11.92 10.97
#